data_AF-A0A8T6FVV2-F1
#
_entry.id   AF-A0A8T6FVV2-F1
#
_cell.length_a   1.000
_cell.length_b   1.000
_cell.length_c   1.000
_cell.angle_alpha   90.00
_cell.angle_beta   90.00
_cell.angle_gamma   90.00
#
_symmetry.space_group_name_H-M   'P 1'
#
loop_
_entity.id
_entity.type
_entity.pdbx_description
1 polymer ?
#
loop_
_entity_poly.entity_id
_entity_poly.type
_entity_poly.pdbx_seq_one_letter_code
_entity_poly.pdbx_strand_id
1 'polypeptide(L)'
;MLRALASNLPGLGVLAVLSVSLALAACDGDEPAPAPAATTPAATATPTGTAPAATPTPTRVAPPATATPTATPAAEATATPTPSPSGAATPVAASGVAVLDLALDRRTSWQDLYDTRTDAERACIQGELADEASDFLARAIFRDEPTQEWEVSMFSCLAPQAARAVLLDGLVLAIAEDGLELSDTELACAREQVATVDVRAFIAADLDGAPGGEEVFASIAGCFGHVLIELMIVSFGLDPNELSTDEAACVHAFAERADWTALLGADDPAAAGDLLAGLFGCIPDLLVAVAVGQMGMELEDLDDEALACLREWAAEVDIESFLDALTAGDLSAIGELASGLAACQLGPGAAPAR
;
A
#
# COMPACT_ATOMS: atom_id res chain seq x y z
N MET A 1 -12.39 -4.99 -7.90
CA MET A 1 -11.94 -3.91 -6.99
C MET A 1 -10.49 -4.10 -6.52
N LEU A 2 -10.09 -5.14 -5.78
CA LEU A 2 -8.69 -5.35 -5.34
C LEU A 2 -7.69 -5.60 -6.48
N ARG A 3 -8.09 -6.33 -7.54
CA ARG A 3 -7.28 -6.48 -8.76
C ARG A 3 -7.30 -5.25 -9.66
N ALA A 4 -8.41 -4.51 -9.65
CA ALA A 4 -8.53 -3.20 -10.29
C ALA A 4 -7.70 -2.14 -9.55
N LEU A 5 -7.61 -2.26 -8.21
CA LEU A 5 -6.68 -1.57 -7.34
C LEU A 5 -5.29 -2.14 -7.48
N ALA A 6 -5.04 -3.40 -7.83
CA ALA A 6 -3.68 -3.90 -8.12
C ALA A 6 -3.20 -3.40 -9.49
N SER A 7 -4.12 -3.27 -10.47
CA SER A 7 -3.84 -2.68 -11.78
C SER A 7 -3.88 -1.15 -11.81
N ASN A 8 -4.54 -0.50 -10.85
CA ASN A 8 -4.54 0.97 -10.64
C ASN A 8 -3.72 1.39 -9.40
N LEU A 9 -3.15 0.44 -8.66
CA LEU A 9 -2.23 0.72 -7.56
C LEU A 9 -1.06 1.38 -8.26
N PRO A 10 -0.61 2.54 -7.79
CA PRO A 10 0.61 3.13 -8.27
C PRO A 10 1.80 2.16 -8.19
N GLY A 11 1.74 0.98 -7.56
CA GLY A 11 2.78 -0.05 -7.72
C GLY A 11 3.02 -0.48 -9.18
N LEU A 12 1.98 -0.94 -9.89
CA LEU A 12 2.09 -1.26 -11.33
C LEU A 12 1.91 -0.01 -12.21
N GLY A 13 1.16 0.99 -11.74
CA GLY A 13 0.97 2.27 -12.43
C GLY A 13 2.19 3.17 -12.42
N VAL A 14 2.95 3.27 -11.33
CA VAL A 14 4.22 4.03 -11.23
C VAL A 14 5.35 3.24 -11.87
N LEU A 15 5.35 1.90 -11.83
CA LEU A 15 6.27 1.12 -12.66
C LEU A 15 5.92 1.21 -14.16
N ALA A 16 4.65 1.24 -14.53
CA ALA A 16 4.19 1.48 -15.92
C ALA A 16 4.40 2.94 -16.36
N VAL A 17 4.23 3.93 -15.49
CA VAL A 17 4.46 5.34 -15.77
C VAL A 17 5.95 5.66 -15.76
N LEU A 18 6.77 5.04 -14.91
CA LEU A 18 8.24 5.09 -14.99
C LEU A 18 8.73 4.42 -16.28
N SER A 19 8.24 3.23 -16.63
CA SER A 19 8.64 2.56 -17.87
C SER A 19 8.13 3.26 -19.14
N VAL A 20 6.92 3.85 -19.12
CA VAL A 20 6.38 4.66 -20.24
C VAL A 20 7.11 6.01 -20.33
N SER A 21 7.46 6.65 -19.21
CA SER A 21 8.24 7.89 -19.21
C SER A 21 9.68 7.66 -19.66
N LEU A 22 10.32 6.53 -19.30
CA LEU A 22 11.62 6.12 -19.82
C LEU A 22 11.58 5.75 -21.31
N ALA A 23 10.51 5.08 -21.77
CA ALA A 23 10.35 4.72 -23.19
C ALA A 23 10.11 5.96 -24.08
N LEU A 24 9.42 6.98 -23.58
CA LEU A 24 9.21 8.25 -24.29
C LEU A 24 10.47 9.13 -24.30
N ALA A 25 11.28 9.13 -23.24
CA ALA A 25 12.55 9.85 -23.19
C ALA A 25 13.64 9.23 -24.11
N ALA A 26 13.54 7.93 -24.41
CA ALA A 26 14.46 7.23 -25.32
C ALA A 26 14.06 7.28 -26.81
N CYS A 27 12.88 7.83 -27.14
CA CYS A 27 12.37 7.87 -28.52
C CYS A 27 12.29 9.28 -29.15
N ASP A 28 12.78 10.32 -28.48
CA ASP A 28 13.07 11.58 -29.17
C ASP A 28 14.39 11.41 -29.93
N GLY A 29 14.27 10.95 -31.17
CA GLY A 29 15.35 10.83 -32.13
C GLY A 29 15.86 12.21 -32.54
N ASP A 30 16.64 12.84 -31.67
CA ASP A 30 17.37 14.05 -32.01
C ASP A 30 18.72 13.69 -32.66
N GLU A 31 18.94 14.34 -33.78
CA GLU A 31 20.08 14.21 -34.68
C GLU A 31 21.41 14.33 -33.91
N PRO A 32 22.45 13.52 -34.22
CA PRO A 32 23.67 13.50 -33.43
C PRO A 32 24.35 14.88 -33.42
N ALA A 33 24.31 15.53 -32.26
CA ALA A 33 25.01 16.77 -32.01
C ALA A 33 26.53 16.58 -32.25
N PRO A 34 27.22 17.56 -32.88
CA PRO A 34 28.63 17.42 -33.21
C PRO A 34 29.48 17.25 -31.94
N ALA A 35 30.39 16.28 -32.01
CA ALA A 35 31.29 15.91 -30.92
C ALA A 35 32.02 17.13 -30.34
N PRO A 36 32.01 17.32 -29.00
CA PRO A 36 32.78 18.39 -28.38
C PRO A 36 34.27 18.18 -28.61
N ALA A 37 34.94 19.24 -29.05
CA ALA A 37 36.38 19.25 -29.28
C ALA A 37 37.12 19.00 -27.95
N ALA A 38 38.03 18.02 -27.98
CA ALA A 38 38.88 17.68 -26.84
C ALA A 38 39.75 18.88 -26.43
N THR A 39 39.43 19.50 -25.29
CA THR A 39 40.33 20.45 -24.62
C THR A 39 41.16 19.70 -23.59
N THR A 40 42.47 19.65 -23.82
CA THR A 40 43.50 19.11 -22.92
C THR A 40 43.44 19.84 -21.56
N PRO A 41 43.29 19.13 -20.43
CA PRO A 41 43.35 19.76 -19.11
C PRO A 41 44.79 20.21 -18.80
N ALA A 42 44.94 21.46 -18.36
CA ALA A 42 46.18 21.96 -17.80
C ALA A 42 46.38 21.39 -16.38
N ALA A 43 47.58 20.89 -16.11
CA ALA A 43 47.99 20.39 -14.79
C ALA A 43 47.84 21.49 -13.73
N THR A 44 46.93 21.26 -12.78
CA THR A 44 46.75 22.10 -11.59
C THR A 44 47.67 21.58 -10.48
N ALA A 45 48.47 22.48 -9.91
CA ALA A 45 49.45 22.18 -8.87
C ALA A 45 48.78 21.77 -7.54
N THR A 46 49.30 20.71 -6.94
CA THR A 46 48.95 20.20 -5.61
C THR A 46 49.34 21.20 -4.51
N PRO A 47 48.42 21.68 -3.65
CA PRO A 47 48.81 22.38 -2.43
C PRO A 47 49.29 21.40 -1.36
N THR A 48 50.49 21.66 -0.85
CA THR A 48 51.11 20.98 0.29
C THR A 48 50.37 21.30 1.59
N GLY A 49 50.23 20.27 2.44
CA GLY A 49 49.28 20.20 3.53
C GLY A 49 49.41 21.22 4.67
N THR A 50 48.28 21.42 5.33
CA THR A 50 48.17 22.00 6.67
C THR A 50 47.70 20.91 7.63
N ALA A 51 48.44 20.71 8.71
CA ALA A 51 48.16 19.71 9.74
C ALA A 51 46.80 19.95 10.43
N PRO A 52 46.06 18.90 10.80
CA PRO A 52 44.79 19.06 11.52
C PRO A 52 45.04 19.63 12.92
N ALA A 53 44.38 20.75 13.20
CA ALA A 53 44.29 21.31 14.54
C ALA A 53 43.46 20.38 15.43
N ALA A 54 43.96 20.12 16.64
CA ALA A 54 43.30 19.26 17.62
C ALA A 54 41.90 19.80 17.95
N THR A 55 40.87 19.02 17.65
CA THR A 55 39.47 19.28 18.02
C THR A 55 39.33 19.18 19.54
N PRO A 56 38.76 20.19 20.23
CA PRO A 56 38.55 20.14 21.66
C PRO A 56 37.48 19.09 22.01
N THR A 57 37.81 18.20 22.94
CA THR A 57 36.87 17.25 23.56
C THR A 57 35.72 18.03 24.23
N PRO A 58 34.44 17.76 23.89
CA PRO A 58 33.33 18.41 24.55
C PRO A 58 33.23 17.94 26.00
N THR A 59 33.40 18.89 26.94
CA THR A 59 33.10 18.67 28.36
C THR A 59 31.60 18.48 28.52
N ARG A 60 31.21 17.27 28.93
CA ARG A 60 29.82 16.90 29.24
C ARG A 60 29.31 17.73 30.42
N VAL A 61 28.54 18.77 30.14
CA VAL A 61 27.82 19.53 31.17
C VAL A 61 26.62 18.69 31.61
N ALA A 62 26.54 18.42 32.92
CA ALA A 62 25.42 17.69 33.50
C ALA A 62 24.11 18.49 33.30
N PRO A 63 23.01 17.86 32.86
CA PRO A 63 21.74 18.55 32.70
C PRO A 63 21.26 19.11 34.05
N PRO A 64 20.71 20.34 34.08
CA PRO A 64 20.11 20.88 35.29
C PRO A 64 18.91 20.01 35.71
N ALA A 65 18.82 19.73 37.01
CA ALA A 65 17.72 18.96 37.58
C ALA A 65 16.38 19.58 37.20
N THR A 66 15.58 18.85 36.43
CA THR A 66 14.22 19.22 36.05
C THR A 66 13.37 19.30 37.32
N ALA A 67 12.85 20.49 37.62
CA ALA A 67 11.96 20.69 38.75
C ALA A 67 10.64 19.92 38.50
N THR A 68 10.28 19.05 39.43
CA THR A 68 9.00 18.35 39.45
C THR A 68 7.86 19.39 39.51
N PRO A 69 6.92 19.42 38.54
CA PRO A 69 5.78 20.31 38.62
C PRO A 69 4.89 19.91 39.79
N THR A 70 4.68 20.84 40.72
CA THR A 70 3.69 20.72 41.79
C THR A 70 2.29 20.68 41.17
N ALA A 71 1.55 19.61 41.42
CA ALA A 71 0.18 19.44 40.97
C ALA A 71 -0.71 20.59 41.47
N THR A 72 -1.34 21.29 40.53
CA THR A 72 -2.40 22.26 40.83
C THR A 72 -3.67 21.49 41.18
N PRO A 73 -4.33 21.75 42.32
CA PRO A 73 -5.57 21.07 42.67
C PRO A 73 -6.66 21.37 41.61
N ALA A 74 -7.20 20.31 41.04
CA ALA A 74 -8.28 20.37 40.07
C ALA A 74 -9.54 20.99 40.70
N ALA A 75 -10.12 21.98 40.01
CA ALA A 75 -11.39 22.57 40.39
C ALA A 75 -12.50 21.50 40.31
N GLU A 76 -13.25 21.39 41.40
CA GLU A 76 -14.39 20.51 41.57
C GLU A 76 -15.47 20.88 40.53
N ALA A 77 -15.64 20.02 39.52
CA ALA A 77 -16.64 20.21 38.47
C ALA A 77 -18.04 20.17 39.10
N THR A 78 -18.74 21.30 39.04
CA THR A 78 -20.15 21.39 39.43
C THR A 78 -20.97 20.52 38.49
N ALA A 79 -21.62 19.48 39.03
CA ALA A 79 -22.46 18.57 38.28
C ALA A 79 -23.57 19.34 37.55
N THR A 80 -23.51 19.33 36.22
CA THR A 80 -24.60 19.81 35.37
C THR A 80 -25.70 18.73 35.37
N PRO A 81 -26.98 19.06 35.57
CA PRO A 81 -28.04 18.07 35.66
C PRO A 81 -28.17 17.30 34.34
N THR A 82 -28.01 15.98 34.43
CA THR A 82 -28.26 15.03 33.35
C THR A 82 -29.70 15.16 32.85
N PRO A 83 -29.95 15.39 31.55
CA PRO A 83 -31.30 15.34 31.01
C PRO A 83 -31.86 13.92 31.17
N SER A 84 -33.02 13.83 31.80
CA SER A 84 -33.79 12.59 31.92
C SER A 84 -34.19 12.11 30.51
N PRO A 85 -33.78 10.90 30.07
CA PRO A 85 -34.23 10.37 28.79
C PRO A 85 -35.72 10.04 28.90
N SER A 86 -36.55 10.90 28.32
CA SER A 86 -37.96 10.64 28.07
C SER A 86 -38.05 9.74 26.84
N GLY A 87 -38.60 8.54 27.02
CA GLY A 87 -38.91 7.60 25.96
C GLY A 87 -37.90 6.46 25.85
N ALA A 88 -38.13 5.41 26.64
CA ALA A 88 -37.61 4.09 26.32
C ALA A 88 -38.23 3.65 24.99
N ALA A 89 -37.53 3.88 23.89
CA ALA A 89 -37.70 3.07 22.70
C ALA A 89 -37.49 1.63 23.15
N THR A 90 -38.54 0.81 23.05
CA THR A 90 -38.42 -0.63 23.22
C THR A 90 -37.25 -1.07 22.34
N PRO A 91 -36.20 -1.74 22.87
CA PRO A 91 -35.20 -2.34 22.01
C PRO A 91 -35.98 -3.27 21.10
N VAL A 92 -36.07 -2.92 19.82
CA VAL A 92 -36.44 -3.89 18.79
C VAL A 92 -35.41 -4.97 19.00
N ALA A 93 -35.86 -6.10 19.56
CA ALA A 93 -35.02 -7.27 19.71
C ALA A 93 -34.29 -7.40 18.38
N ALA A 94 -32.96 -7.42 18.42
CA ALA A 94 -32.14 -7.82 17.31
C ALA A 94 -32.67 -9.19 16.92
N SER A 95 -33.64 -9.19 16.02
CA SER A 95 -34.09 -10.38 15.34
C SER A 95 -32.80 -10.86 14.74
N GLY A 96 -32.42 -12.10 15.09
CA GLY A 96 -31.24 -12.75 14.56
C GLY A 96 -31.39 -12.82 13.05
N VAL A 97 -31.12 -11.69 12.40
CA VAL A 97 -30.82 -11.62 10.98
C VAL A 97 -29.58 -12.46 10.92
N ALA A 98 -29.75 -13.69 10.45
CA ALA A 98 -28.65 -14.55 10.12
C ALA A 98 -27.71 -13.68 9.28
N VAL A 99 -26.55 -13.36 9.85
CA VAL A 99 -25.37 -12.99 9.07
C VAL A 99 -25.35 -14.01 7.94
N LEU A 100 -25.34 -13.54 6.69
CA LEU A 100 -25.54 -14.36 5.50
C LEU A 100 -24.98 -15.77 5.71
N ASP A 101 -25.84 -16.79 5.78
CA ASP A 101 -25.41 -18.19 5.77
C ASP A 101 -25.09 -18.62 4.32
N LEU A 102 -24.47 -17.70 3.59
CA LEU A 102 -24.09 -17.83 2.19
C LEU A 102 -22.60 -17.50 2.14
N ALA A 103 -21.77 -18.54 2.09
CA ALA A 103 -20.35 -18.35 1.79
C ALA A 103 -20.25 -17.90 0.33
N LEU A 104 -19.89 -16.64 0.10
CA LEU A 104 -19.71 -16.14 -1.25
C LEU A 104 -18.40 -16.69 -1.84
N ASP A 105 -18.46 -17.16 -3.07
CA ASP A 105 -17.33 -17.58 -3.89
C ASP A 105 -17.40 -16.96 -5.30
N ARG A 106 -16.40 -17.20 -6.16
CA ARG A 106 -16.37 -16.71 -7.55
C ARG A 106 -17.56 -17.12 -8.41
N ARG A 107 -18.26 -18.18 -8.03
CA ARG A 107 -19.42 -18.72 -8.77
C ARG A 107 -20.72 -18.19 -8.22
N THR A 108 -20.69 -17.57 -7.04
CA THR A 108 -21.86 -17.03 -6.39
C THR A 108 -22.41 -15.89 -7.22
N SER A 109 -23.64 -16.10 -7.67
CA SER A 109 -24.36 -15.19 -8.54
C SER A 109 -25.25 -14.23 -7.77
N TRP A 110 -25.65 -13.15 -8.42
CA TRP A 110 -26.65 -12.23 -7.88
C TRP A 110 -27.97 -12.95 -7.60
N GLN A 111 -28.30 -14.01 -8.34
CA GLN A 111 -29.44 -14.89 -8.10
C GLN A 111 -29.31 -15.62 -6.75
N ASP A 112 -28.14 -16.15 -6.42
CA ASP A 112 -27.91 -16.83 -5.14
C ASP A 112 -28.10 -15.87 -3.96
N LEU A 113 -27.56 -14.65 -4.07
CA LEU A 113 -27.80 -13.60 -3.08
C LEU A 113 -29.28 -13.24 -3.02
N TYR A 114 -29.92 -13.02 -4.17
CA TYR A 114 -31.33 -12.65 -4.31
C TYR A 114 -32.27 -13.67 -3.65
N ASP A 115 -32.02 -14.97 -3.83
CA ASP A 115 -32.86 -16.04 -3.29
C ASP A 115 -32.82 -16.12 -1.76
N THR A 116 -31.76 -15.59 -1.14
CA THR A 116 -31.64 -15.48 0.33
C THR A 116 -32.23 -14.19 0.89
N ARG A 117 -32.66 -13.24 0.05
CA ARG A 117 -33.19 -11.94 0.48
C ARG A 117 -34.66 -12.00 0.89
N THR A 118 -35.07 -11.01 1.68
CA THR A 118 -36.48 -10.82 2.06
C THR A 118 -37.34 -10.44 0.87
N ASP A 119 -38.66 -10.65 0.95
CA ASP A 119 -39.61 -10.26 -0.11
C ASP A 119 -39.53 -8.76 -0.46
N ALA A 120 -39.25 -7.91 0.54
CA ALA A 120 -39.13 -6.47 0.34
C ALA A 120 -37.86 -6.10 -0.45
N GLU A 121 -36.71 -6.67 -0.08
CA GLU A 121 -35.45 -6.48 -0.82
C GLU A 121 -35.56 -7.05 -2.24
N ARG A 122 -36.17 -8.24 -2.39
CA ARG A 122 -36.41 -8.87 -3.70
C ARG A 122 -37.31 -8.03 -4.60
N ALA A 123 -38.38 -7.44 -4.05
CA ALA A 123 -39.25 -6.54 -4.79
C ALA A 123 -38.54 -5.23 -5.20
N CYS A 124 -37.69 -4.69 -4.33
CA CYS A 124 -36.84 -3.54 -4.66
C CYS A 124 -35.89 -3.86 -5.82
N ILE A 125 -35.15 -4.97 -5.72
CA ILE A 125 -34.22 -5.44 -6.74
C ILE A 125 -34.92 -5.63 -8.10
N GLN A 126 -36.08 -6.28 -8.11
CA GLN A 126 -36.88 -6.44 -9.33
C GLN A 126 -37.34 -5.09 -9.91
N GLY A 127 -37.67 -4.13 -9.04
CA GLY A 127 -38.07 -2.78 -9.44
C GLY A 127 -36.93 -2.00 -10.12
N GLU A 128 -35.70 -2.11 -9.60
CA GLU A 128 -34.52 -1.44 -10.16
C GLU A 128 -34.04 -2.08 -11.47
N LEU A 129 -34.11 -3.40 -11.60
CA LEU A 129 -33.59 -4.13 -12.77
C LEU A 129 -34.58 -4.22 -13.94
N ALA A 130 -35.87 -3.97 -13.69
CA ALA A 130 -36.95 -4.05 -14.68
C ALA A 130 -36.88 -5.34 -15.53
N ASP A 131 -36.89 -5.21 -16.86
CA ASP A 131 -36.93 -6.34 -17.80
C ASP A 131 -35.60 -7.10 -17.91
N GLU A 132 -34.50 -6.56 -17.37
CA GLU A 132 -33.15 -7.15 -17.45
C GLU A 132 -32.80 -8.06 -16.26
N ALA A 133 -33.72 -8.21 -15.30
CA ALA A 133 -33.46 -8.92 -14.05
C ALA A 133 -32.91 -10.35 -14.25
N SER A 134 -33.41 -11.09 -15.25
CA SER A 134 -33.00 -12.48 -15.45
C SER A 134 -31.55 -12.65 -15.92
N ASP A 135 -31.13 -11.87 -16.91
CA ASP A 135 -29.74 -11.88 -17.41
C ASP A 135 -28.78 -11.34 -16.37
N PHE A 136 -29.25 -10.39 -15.56
CA PHE A 136 -28.50 -9.78 -14.49
C PHE A 136 -28.27 -10.74 -13.31
N LEU A 137 -29.34 -11.34 -12.77
CA LEU A 137 -29.24 -12.22 -11.61
C LEU A 137 -28.36 -13.44 -11.90
N ALA A 138 -28.27 -13.88 -13.16
CA ALA A 138 -27.37 -14.95 -13.56
C ALA A 138 -25.86 -14.59 -13.51
N ARG A 139 -25.50 -13.32 -13.28
CA ARG A 139 -24.09 -12.89 -13.23
C ARG A 139 -23.48 -13.19 -11.87
N ALA A 140 -22.21 -13.59 -11.88
CA ALA A 140 -21.38 -13.66 -10.68
C ALA A 140 -21.29 -12.29 -10.01
N ILE A 141 -21.32 -12.24 -8.67
CA ILE A 141 -21.20 -11.01 -7.88
C ILE A 141 -19.79 -10.44 -8.04
N PHE A 142 -18.78 -11.31 -7.95
CA PHE A 142 -17.38 -10.92 -8.07
C PHE A 142 -16.87 -11.29 -9.45
N ARG A 143 -16.85 -10.30 -10.34
CA ARG A 143 -16.29 -10.41 -11.70
C ARG A 143 -15.05 -9.55 -11.84
N ASP A 144 -14.23 -9.88 -12.82
CA ASP A 144 -13.09 -9.06 -13.26
C ASP A 144 -13.54 -7.80 -14.04
N GLU A 145 -14.85 -7.51 -14.11
CA GLU A 145 -15.41 -6.35 -14.78
C GLU A 145 -15.43 -5.14 -13.82
N PRO A 146 -15.25 -3.91 -14.33
CA PRO A 146 -15.38 -2.71 -13.50
C PRO A 146 -16.79 -2.60 -12.91
N THR A 147 -16.87 -2.01 -11.72
CA THR A 147 -18.13 -1.72 -11.04
C THR A 147 -19.05 -0.96 -12.01
N GLN A 148 -20.33 -1.32 -12.09
CA GLN A 148 -21.30 -0.67 -12.99
C GLN A 148 -22.38 0.10 -12.21
N GLU A 149 -22.98 1.14 -12.81
CA GLU A 149 -24.01 1.99 -12.16
C GLU A 149 -25.16 1.19 -11.52
N TRP A 150 -25.59 0.10 -12.16
CA TRP A 150 -26.66 -0.74 -11.64
C TRP A 150 -26.29 -1.49 -10.36
N GLU A 151 -24.99 -1.68 -10.06
CA GLU A 151 -24.54 -2.29 -8.80
C GLU A 151 -24.90 -1.38 -7.62
N VAL A 152 -24.77 -0.06 -7.77
CA VAL A 152 -25.21 0.89 -6.73
C VAL A 152 -26.70 0.76 -6.45
N SER A 153 -27.53 0.62 -7.50
CA SER A 153 -28.97 0.37 -7.35
C SER A 153 -29.23 -0.92 -6.57
N MET A 154 -28.50 -2.00 -6.87
CA MET A 154 -28.63 -3.28 -6.16
C MET A 154 -28.30 -3.16 -4.68
N PHE A 155 -27.16 -2.55 -4.34
CA PHE A 155 -26.76 -2.35 -2.95
C PHE A 155 -27.71 -1.41 -2.19
N SER A 156 -28.38 -0.48 -2.89
CA SER A 156 -29.39 0.39 -2.29
C SER A 156 -30.67 -0.36 -1.86
N CYS A 157 -30.94 -1.51 -2.49
CA CYS A 157 -32.06 -2.38 -2.16
C CYS A 157 -31.77 -3.36 -1.01
N LEU A 158 -30.50 -3.53 -0.62
CA LEU A 158 -30.11 -4.43 0.45
C LEU A 158 -30.26 -3.76 1.82
N ALA A 159 -30.63 -4.54 2.83
CA ALA A 159 -30.48 -4.07 4.21
C ALA A 159 -29.01 -3.73 4.50
N PRO A 160 -28.70 -2.71 5.33
CA PRO A 160 -27.32 -2.30 5.59
C PRO A 160 -26.40 -3.44 6.06
N GLN A 161 -26.92 -4.36 6.88
CA GLN A 161 -26.16 -5.52 7.34
C GLN A 161 -25.83 -6.49 6.20
N ALA A 162 -26.76 -6.67 5.25
CA ALA A 162 -26.55 -7.52 4.08
C ALA A 162 -25.52 -6.91 3.12
N ALA A 163 -25.64 -5.62 2.84
CA ALA A 163 -24.68 -4.89 2.00
C ALA A 163 -23.25 -4.97 2.57
N ARG A 164 -23.12 -4.80 3.89
CA ARG A 164 -21.84 -4.91 4.61
C ARG A 164 -21.24 -6.31 4.57
N ALA A 165 -22.07 -7.33 4.75
CA ALA A 165 -21.62 -8.72 4.63
C ALA A 165 -21.12 -9.03 3.22
N VAL A 166 -21.86 -8.62 2.18
CA VAL A 166 -21.42 -8.78 0.78
C VAL A 166 -20.11 -8.04 0.50
N LEU A 167 -19.96 -6.81 1.00
CA LEU A 167 -18.72 -6.05 0.87
C LEU A 167 -17.54 -6.77 1.53
N LEU A 168 -17.70 -7.23 2.77
CA LEU A 168 -16.65 -7.94 3.51
C LEU A 168 -16.30 -9.28 2.86
N ASP A 169 -17.29 -10.08 2.49
CA ASP A 169 -17.07 -11.38 1.86
C ASP A 169 -16.37 -11.22 0.50
N GLY A 170 -16.69 -10.16 -0.24
CA GLY A 170 -15.98 -9.80 -1.48
C GLY A 170 -14.52 -9.44 -1.27
N LEU A 171 -14.23 -8.70 -0.20
CA LEU A 171 -12.86 -8.37 0.18
C LEU A 171 -12.07 -9.63 0.58
N VAL A 172 -12.66 -10.49 1.42
CA VAL A 172 -12.06 -11.76 1.84
C VAL A 172 -11.80 -12.65 0.64
N LEU A 173 -12.76 -12.77 -0.27
CA LEU A 173 -12.60 -13.56 -1.49
C LEU A 173 -11.45 -13.03 -2.35
N ALA A 174 -11.38 -11.71 -2.55
CA ALA A 174 -10.31 -11.12 -3.35
C ALA A 174 -8.92 -11.36 -2.75
N ILE A 175 -8.77 -11.33 -1.42
CA ILE A 175 -7.52 -11.68 -0.74
C ILE A 175 -7.19 -13.17 -0.92
N ALA A 176 -8.19 -14.05 -0.74
CA ALA A 176 -8.03 -15.49 -0.93
C ALA A 176 -7.65 -15.90 -2.36
N GLU A 177 -8.07 -15.12 -3.36
CA GLU A 177 -7.74 -15.35 -4.76
C GLU A 177 -6.24 -15.16 -5.08
N ASP A 178 -5.57 -14.32 -4.30
CA ASP A 178 -4.13 -14.11 -4.37
C ASP A 178 -3.36 -15.11 -3.48
N GLY A 179 -4.07 -16.12 -2.93
CA GLY A 179 -3.48 -17.17 -2.10
C GLY A 179 -3.22 -16.77 -0.66
N LEU A 180 -3.74 -15.61 -0.24
CA LEU A 180 -3.56 -15.06 1.10
C LEU A 180 -4.76 -15.41 1.99
N GLU A 181 -4.52 -15.61 3.28
CA GLU A 181 -5.58 -15.92 4.24
C GLU A 181 -5.62 -14.84 5.31
N LEU A 182 -6.83 -14.36 5.64
CA LEU A 182 -7.02 -13.48 6.79
C LEU A 182 -7.13 -14.30 8.07
N SER A 183 -6.40 -13.91 9.09
CA SER A 183 -6.57 -14.43 10.45
C SER A 183 -7.93 -14.04 11.04
N ASP A 184 -8.36 -14.77 12.07
CA ASP A 184 -9.59 -14.46 12.81
C ASP A 184 -9.56 -13.02 13.39
N THR A 185 -8.37 -12.53 13.75
CA THR A 185 -8.17 -11.19 14.30
C THR A 185 -8.34 -10.11 13.24
N GLU A 186 -7.74 -10.27 12.05
CA GLU A 186 -7.95 -9.32 10.94
C GLU A 186 -9.39 -9.32 10.48
N LEU A 187 -9.99 -10.50 10.36
CA LEU A 187 -11.38 -10.62 9.95
C LEU A 187 -12.33 -9.98 10.98
N ALA A 188 -12.04 -10.10 12.28
CA ALA A 188 -12.77 -9.40 13.32
C ALA A 188 -12.60 -7.88 13.23
N CYS A 189 -11.37 -7.39 12.99
CA CYS A 189 -11.11 -5.96 12.77
C CYS A 189 -11.86 -5.44 11.53
N ALA A 190 -11.77 -6.15 10.40
CA ALA A 190 -12.44 -5.76 9.16
C ALA A 190 -13.96 -5.73 9.32
N ARG A 191 -14.55 -6.67 10.07
CA ARG A 191 -15.98 -6.64 10.45
C ARG A 191 -16.34 -5.39 11.25
N GLU A 192 -15.50 -5.00 12.21
CA GLU A 192 -15.70 -3.79 13.01
C GLU A 192 -15.66 -2.53 12.13
N GLN A 193 -14.66 -2.43 11.24
CA GLN A 193 -14.54 -1.30 10.32
C GLN A 193 -15.74 -1.22 9.37
N VAL A 194 -16.07 -2.32 8.69
CA VAL A 194 -17.20 -2.41 7.75
C VAL A 194 -18.55 -2.14 8.46
N ALA A 195 -18.67 -2.41 9.76
CA ALA A 195 -19.88 -2.09 10.52
C ALA A 195 -20.19 -0.59 10.61
N THR A 196 -19.20 0.28 10.34
CA THR A 196 -19.37 1.73 10.30
C THR A 196 -19.62 2.27 8.89
N VAL A 197 -19.35 1.46 7.86
CA VAL A 197 -19.41 1.87 6.45
C VAL A 197 -20.86 2.01 5.97
N ASP A 198 -21.13 3.12 5.27
CA ASP A 198 -22.29 3.24 4.38
C ASP A 198 -21.89 2.65 3.02
N VAL A 199 -22.19 1.37 2.81
CA VAL A 199 -21.78 0.62 1.62
C VAL A 199 -22.34 1.26 0.35
N ARG A 200 -23.53 1.87 0.42
CA ARG A 200 -24.10 2.54 -0.74
C ARG A 200 -23.29 3.78 -1.11
N ALA A 201 -22.95 4.62 -0.12
CA ALA A 201 -22.12 5.79 -0.36
C ALA A 201 -20.72 5.40 -0.86
N PHE A 202 -20.16 4.31 -0.31
CA PHE A 202 -18.88 3.75 -0.73
C PHE A 202 -18.87 3.33 -2.20
N ILE A 203 -19.84 2.53 -2.64
CA ILE A 203 -19.90 2.05 -4.05
C ILE A 203 -20.21 3.21 -5.00
N ALA A 204 -21.05 4.15 -4.60
CA ALA A 204 -21.28 5.36 -5.39
C ALA A 204 -19.98 6.19 -5.54
N ALA A 205 -19.21 6.35 -4.47
CA ALA A 205 -17.92 7.03 -4.53
C ALA A 205 -16.91 6.30 -5.41
N ASP A 206 -16.86 4.96 -5.37
CA ASP A 206 -16.01 4.14 -6.25
C ASP A 206 -16.34 4.36 -7.74
N LEU A 207 -17.63 4.34 -8.09
CA LEU A 207 -18.07 4.59 -9.47
C LEU A 207 -17.74 5.99 -9.98
N ASP A 208 -17.93 7.00 -9.13
CA ASP A 208 -17.70 8.39 -9.48
C ASP A 208 -16.22 8.79 -9.42
N GLY A 209 -15.34 7.88 -8.97
CA GLY A 209 -13.95 8.20 -8.66
C GLY A 209 -13.83 9.29 -7.59
N ALA A 210 -14.80 9.36 -6.68
CA ALA A 210 -14.87 10.38 -5.66
C ALA A 210 -14.01 10.00 -4.44
N PRO A 211 -13.37 10.97 -3.76
CA PRO A 211 -12.37 10.75 -2.71
C PRO A 211 -12.92 10.19 -1.37
N GLY A 212 -14.06 9.50 -1.38
CA GLY A 212 -14.64 8.88 -0.18
C GLY A 212 -14.48 7.36 -0.12
N GLY A 213 -14.31 6.69 -1.27
CA GLY A 213 -14.09 5.24 -1.30
C GLY A 213 -12.74 4.87 -0.69
N GLU A 214 -11.72 5.67 -0.94
CA GLU A 214 -10.34 5.43 -0.52
C GLU A 214 -10.17 5.47 1.00
N GLU A 215 -10.80 6.42 1.70
CA GLU A 215 -10.72 6.50 3.17
C GLU A 215 -11.34 5.27 3.84
N VAL A 216 -12.47 4.80 3.32
CA VAL A 216 -13.12 3.57 3.81
C VAL A 216 -12.24 2.36 3.53
N PHE A 217 -11.72 2.25 2.30
CA PHE A 217 -10.84 1.15 1.93
C PHE A 217 -9.56 1.16 2.76
N ALA A 218 -8.97 2.32 3.02
CA ALA A 218 -7.80 2.50 3.86
C ALA A 218 -8.04 2.09 5.32
N SER A 219 -9.18 2.50 5.88
CA SER A 219 -9.55 2.10 7.24
C SER A 219 -9.68 0.58 7.36
N ILE A 220 -10.28 -0.05 6.35
CA ILE A 220 -10.41 -1.51 6.26
C ILE A 220 -9.03 -2.17 6.05
N ALA A 221 -8.20 -1.63 5.15
CA ALA A 221 -6.84 -2.07 4.87
C ALA A 221 -5.92 -2.07 6.09
N GLY A 222 -6.08 -1.09 6.99
CA GLY A 222 -5.37 -1.07 8.27
C GLY A 222 -5.59 -2.32 9.13
N CYS A 223 -6.69 -3.06 8.94
CA CYS A 223 -6.93 -4.33 9.63
C CYS A 223 -6.09 -5.48 9.11
N PHE A 224 -5.62 -5.44 7.87
CA PHE A 224 -4.85 -6.50 7.22
C PHE A 224 -3.61 -5.94 6.51
N GLY A 225 -2.99 -4.93 7.11
CA GLY A 225 -1.76 -4.32 6.58
C GLY A 225 -0.64 -5.33 6.34
N HIS A 226 -0.54 -6.38 7.17
CA HIS A 226 0.43 -7.46 6.97
C HIS A 226 0.14 -8.26 5.67
N VAL A 227 -1.11 -8.65 5.40
CA VAL A 227 -1.53 -9.29 4.12
C VAL A 227 -1.23 -8.38 2.94
N LEU A 228 -1.46 -7.07 3.06
CA LEU A 228 -1.11 -6.14 1.99
C LEU A 228 0.40 -6.10 1.73
N ILE A 229 1.22 -6.18 2.77
CA ILE A 229 2.67 -6.25 2.58
C ILE A 229 3.09 -7.59 2.00
N GLU A 230 2.51 -8.70 2.43
CA GLU A 230 2.75 -10.01 1.80
C GLU A 230 2.40 -9.98 0.31
N LEU A 231 1.26 -9.39 -0.05
CA LEU A 231 0.88 -9.19 -1.44
C LEU A 231 1.91 -8.35 -2.21
N MET A 232 2.42 -7.28 -1.59
CA MET A 232 3.48 -6.46 -2.19
C MET A 232 4.77 -7.27 -2.38
N ILE A 233 5.23 -8.02 -1.38
CA ILE A 233 6.43 -8.88 -1.45
C ILE A 233 6.29 -9.90 -2.59
N VAL A 234 5.15 -10.59 -2.68
CA VAL A 234 4.83 -11.52 -3.77
C VAL A 234 4.80 -10.82 -5.12
N SER A 235 4.26 -9.59 -5.19
CA SER A 235 4.23 -8.82 -6.44
C SER A 235 5.62 -8.43 -6.95
N PHE A 236 6.61 -8.34 -6.05
CA PHE A 236 8.02 -8.14 -6.36
C PHE A 236 8.78 -9.44 -6.63
N GLY A 237 8.09 -10.59 -6.67
CA GLY A 237 8.66 -11.90 -6.96
C GLY A 237 9.39 -12.56 -5.81
N LEU A 238 9.23 -12.05 -4.58
CA LEU A 238 9.78 -12.68 -3.38
C LEU A 238 8.75 -13.59 -2.72
N ASP A 239 9.19 -14.72 -2.14
CA ASP A 239 8.36 -15.57 -1.31
C ASP A 239 8.39 -15.06 0.15
N PRO A 240 7.25 -14.67 0.75
CA PRO A 240 7.20 -14.24 2.16
C PRO A 240 7.75 -15.28 3.13
N ASN A 241 7.72 -16.57 2.78
CA ASN A 241 8.25 -17.66 3.59
C ASN A 241 9.79 -17.74 3.57
N GLU A 242 10.45 -17.05 2.64
CA GLU A 242 11.90 -16.98 2.56
C GLU A 242 12.48 -15.85 3.43
N LEU A 243 11.63 -14.96 3.95
CA LEU A 243 12.06 -13.92 4.88
C LEU A 243 12.64 -14.53 6.15
N SER A 244 13.76 -13.98 6.60
CA SER A 244 14.29 -14.32 7.91
C SER A 244 13.33 -13.85 9.02
N THR A 245 13.45 -14.45 10.21
CA THR A 245 12.63 -14.07 11.38
C THR A 245 12.73 -12.57 11.69
N ASP A 246 13.90 -11.97 11.51
CA ASP A 246 14.13 -10.55 11.79
C ASP A 246 13.49 -9.65 10.73
N GLU A 247 13.56 -10.02 9.45
CA GLU A 247 12.89 -9.31 8.34
C GLU A 247 11.37 -9.39 8.47
N ALA A 248 10.83 -10.59 8.72
CA ALA A 248 9.39 -10.78 8.94
C ALA A 248 8.90 -9.99 10.15
N ALA A 249 9.66 -9.96 11.25
CA ALA A 249 9.33 -9.13 12.42
C ALA A 249 9.39 -7.63 12.10
N CYS A 250 10.37 -7.19 11.30
CA CYS A 250 10.47 -5.80 10.85
C CYS A 250 9.26 -5.42 9.98
N VAL A 251 8.93 -6.24 8.98
CA VAL A 251 7.78 -6.08 8.10
C VAL A 251 6.48 -5.99 8.89
N HIS A 252 6.27 -6.87 9.85
CA HIS A 252 5.09 -6.85 10.70
C HIS A 252 5.02 -5.57 11.53
N ALA A 253 6.12 -5.19 12.20
CA ALA A 253 6.19 -3.95 12.98
C ALA A 253 5.98 -2.71 12.10
N PHE A 254 6.42 -2.76 10.84
CA PHE A 254 6.21 -1.75 9.83
C PHE A 254 4.73 -1.68 9.38
N ALA A 255 4.09 -2.82 9.15
CA ALA A 255 2.67 -2.92 8.81
C ALA A 255 1.76 -2.20 9.81
N GLU A 256 2.06 -2.37 11.10
CA GLU A 256 1.29 -1.80 12.21
C GLU A 256 1.39 -0.27 12.32
N ARG A 257 2.49 0.31 11.81
CA ARG A 257 2.78 1.75 11.88
C ARG A 257 2.58 2.48 10.57
N ALA A 258 2.41 1.76 9.46
CA ALA A 258 2.20 2.35 8.15
C ALA A 258 0.87 3.12 8.13
N ASP A 259 0.89 4.32 7.55
CA ASP A 259 -0.32 5.10 7.32
C ASP A 259 -1.01 4.59 6.04
N TRP A 260 -1.80 3.53 6.19
CA TRP A 260 -2.59 2.94 5.10
C TRP A 260 -3.56 3.93 4.46
N THR A 261 -3.95 5.00 5.18
CA THR A 261 -4.82 6.06 4.64
C THR A 261 -4.06 6.97 3.70
N ALA A 262 -2.88 7.42 4.11
CA ALA A 262 -2.01 8.19 3.23
C ALA A 262 -1.61 7.38 1.98
N LEU A 263 -1.31 6.08 2.15
CA LEU A 263 -0.91 5.22 1.05
C LEU A 263 -2.02 5.00 0.01
N LEU A 264 -3.23 4.67 0.47
CA LEU A 264 -4.32 4.27 -0.41
C LEU A 264 -5.15 5.45 -0.92
N GLY A 265 -5.00 6.64 -0.33
CA GLY A 265 -5.63 7.88 -0.77
C GLY A 265 -5.02 8.52 -2.03
N ALA A 266 -4.09 7.82 -2.71
CA ALA A 266 -3.57 8.03 -4.07
C ALA A 266 -2.98 9.40 -4.47
N ASP A 267 -3.16 10.46 -3.69
CA ASP A 267 -2.75 11.83 -4.06
C ASP A 267 -1.36 12.22 -3.53
N ASP A 268 -0.76 11.40 -2.66
CA ASP A 268 0.55 11.69 -2.07
C ASP A 268 1.61 10.66 -2.50
N PRO A 269 2.45 10.96 -3.52
CA PRO A 269 3.55 10.08 -3.90
C PRO A 269 4.58 9.91 -2.78
N ALA A 270 4.65 10.84 -1.81
CA ALA A 270 5.54 10.70 -0.66
C ALA A 270 5.08 9.56 0.26
N ALA A 271 3.77 9.30 0.39
CA ALA A 271 3.27 8.18 1.20
C ALA A 271 3.68 6.81 0.62
N ALA A 272 3.68 6.69 -0.71
CA ALA A 272 4.20 5.50 -1.39
C ALA A 272 5.74 5.40 -1.26
N GLY A 273 6.45 6.53 -1.33
CA GLY A 273 7.89 6.62 -1.07
C GLY A 273 8.25 6.15 0.34
N ASP A 274 7.59 6.69 1.36
CA ASP A 274 7.76 6.31 2.76
C ASP A 274 7.45 4.82 2.98
N LEU A 275 6.44 4.30 2.27
CA LEU A 275 6.11 2.89 2.35
C LEU A 275 7.25 2.01 1.81
N LEU A 276 7.69 2.30 0.59
CA LEU A 276 8.78 1.58 -0.05
C LEU A 276 10.09 1.73 0.74
N ALA A 277 10.35 2.91 1.30
CA ALA A 277 11.52 3.17 2.12
C ALA A 277 11.54 2.28 3.36
N GLY A 278 10.42 2.23 4.08
CA GLY A 278 10.26 1.36 5.24
C GLY A 278 10.35 -0.12 4.88
N LEU A 279 9.77 -0.52 3.75
CA LEU A 279 9.80 -1.91 3.28
C LEU A 279 11.21 -2.33 2.84
N PHE A 280 11.93 -1.51 2.08
CA PHE A 280 13.33 -1.76 1.71
C PHE A 280 14.27 -1.72 2.91
N GLY A 281 13.97 -0.88 3.91
CA GLY A 281 14.68 -0.90 5.18
C GLY A 281 14.50 -2.20 5.96
N CYS A 282 13.34 -2.85 5.81
CA CYS A 282 13.08 -4.17 6.42
C CYS A 282 13.58 -5.34 5.57
N ILE A 283 13.51 -5.24 4.25
CA ILE A 283 13.89 -6.29 3.30
C ILE A 283 14.85 -5.67 2.25
N PRO A 284 16.16 -5.63 2.52
CA PRO A 284 17.13 -5.14 1.54
C PRO A 284 17.08 -5.93 0.23
N ASP A 285 16.75 -7.22 0.30
CA ASP A 285 16.59 -8.09 -0.87
C ASP A 285 15.49 -7.62 -1.81
N LEU A 286 14.48 -6.91 -1.31
CA LEU A 286 13.42 -6.33 -2.12
C LEU A 286 13.96 -5.17 -2.98
N LEU A 287 14.86 -4.35 -2.42
CA LEU A 287 15.53 -3.30 -3.19
C LEU A 287 16.37 -3.92 -4.32
N VAL A 288 17.09 -5.02 -4.03
CA VAL A 288 17.86 -5.76 -5.03
C VAL A 288 16.94 -6.36 -6.10
N ALA A 289 15.83 -7.00 -5.71
CA ALA A 289 14.86 -7.57 -6.63
C ALA A 289 14.32 -6.52 -7.61
N VAL A 290 13.90 -5.37 -7.07
CA VAL A 290 13.40 -4.24 -7.87
C VAL A 290 14.49 -3.71 -8.80
N ALA A 291 15.71 -3.50 -8.28
CA ALA A 291 16.86 -3.03 -9.05
C ALA A 291 17.16 -3.93 -10.24
N VAL A 292 17.23 -5.24 -10.00
CA VAL A 292 17.55 -6.28 -10.99
C VAL A 292 16.43 -6.39 -12.04
N GLY A 293 15.18 -6.40 -11.59
CA GLY A 293 14.01 -6.43 -12.45
C GLY A 293 13.90 -5.22 -13.39
N GLN A 294 14.27 -4.01 -12.93
CA GLN A 294 14.29 -2.81 -13.78
C GLN A 294 15.26 -2.91 -14.96
N MET A 295 16.31 -3.73 -14.85
CA MET A 295 17.26 -3.97 -15.94
C MET A 295 16.86 -5.16 -16.81
N GLY A 296 15.70 -5.78 -16.55
CA GLY A 296 15.22 -6.96 -17.28
C GLY A 296 16.01 -8.22 -16.96
N MET A 297 16.58 -8.32 -15.77
CA MET A 297 17.21 -9.54 -15.25
C MET A 297 16.33 -10.17 -14.17
N GLU A 298 16.43 -11.48 -13.98
CA GLU A 298 15.84 -12.17 -12.84
C GLU A 298 16.88 -12.30 -11.71
N LEU A 299 16.45 -12.34 -10.45
CA LEU A 299 17.37 -12.55 -9.31
C LEU A 299 18.17 -13.85 -9.46
N GLU A 300 17.57 -14.87 -10.06
CA GLU A 300 18.17 -16.18 -10.34
C GLU A 300 19.32 -16.11 -11.38
N ASP A 301 19.39 -15.03 -12.17
CA ASP A 301 20.47 -14.83 -13.15
C ASP A 301 21.77 -14.35 -12.50
N LEU A 302 21.71 -13.89 -11.24
CA LEU A 302 22.87 -13.42 -10.49
C LEU A 302 23.55 -14.57 -9.74
N ASP A 303 24.87 -14.63 -9.79
CA ASP A 303 25.62 -15.53 -8.93
C ASP A 303 25.64 -15.05 -7.47
N ASP A 304 25.93 -15.97 -6.54
CA ASP A 304 25.93 -15.70 -5.09
C ASP A 304 26.87 -14.55 -4.69
N GLU A 305 27.95 -14.32 -5.44
CA GLU A 305 28.94 -13.27 -5.16
C GLU A 305 28.38 -11.89 -5.56
N ALA A 306 27.79 -11.79 -6.75
CA ALA A 306 27.11 -10.59 -7.21
C ALA A 306 25.93 -10.23 -6.29
N LEU A 307 25.14 -11.23 -5.88
CA LEU A 307 23.99 -11.03 -5.00
C LEU A 307 24.44 -10.58 -3.59
N ALA A 308 25.48 -11.20 -3.03
CA ALA A 308 26.07 -10.77 -1.76
C ALA A 308 26.60 -9.32 -1.82
N CYS A 309 27.26 -8.95 -2.92
CA CYS A 309 27.72 -7.58 -3.14
C CYS A 309 26.55 -6.59 -3.26
N LEU A 310 25.48 -6.95 -3.96
CA LEU A 310 24.30 -6.09 -4.10
C LEU A 310 23.57 -5.89 -2.77
N ARG A 311 23.51 -6.93 -1.92
CA ARG A 311 23.01 -6.81 -0.55
C ARG A 311 23.84 -5.86 0.29
N GLU A 312 25.16 -5.94 0.20
CA GLU A 312 26.07 -5.01 0.89
C GLU A 312 25.88 -3.58 0.39
N TRP A 313 25.78 -3.39 -0.94
CA TRP A 313 25.47 -2.09 -1.54
C TRP A 313 24.11 -1.56 -1.06
N ALA A 314 23.05 -2.36 -1.12
CA ALA A 314 21.70 -1.99 -0.69
C ALA A 314 21.67 -1.55 0.79
N ALA A 315 22.46 -2.19 1.65
CA ALA A 315 22.58 -1.82 3.05
C ALA A 315 23.33 -0.49 3.28
N GLU A 316 24.13 -0.02 2.32
CA GLU A 316 24.85 1.26 2.39
C GLU A 316 24.09 2.42 1.74
N VAL A 317 23.13 2.13 0.85
CA VAL A 317 22.37 3.15 0.14
C VAL A 317 21.46 3.90 1.12
N ASP A 318 21.47 5.23 1.00
CA ASP A 318 20.46 6.07 1.64
C ASP A 318 19.14 5.92 0.87
N ILE A 319 18.33 4.97 1.30
CA ILE A 319 17.08 4.56 0.64
C ILE A 319 16.11 5.74 0.50
N GLU A 320 16.05 6.65 1.49
CA GLU A 320 15.19 7.84 1.43
C GLU A 320 15.62 8.75 0.29
N SER A 321 16.91 9.12 0.25
CA SER A 321 17.48 9.93 -0.84
C SER A 321 17.32 9.28 -2.21
N PHE A 322 17.48 7.95 -2.28
CA PHE A 322 17.33 7.18 -3.50
C PHE A 322 15.88 7.18 -4.03
N LEU A 323 14.90 7.01 -3.15
CA LEU A 323 13.48 7.04 -3.49
C LEU A 323 12.99 8.45 -3.85
N ASP A 324 13.46 9.48 -3.15
CA ASP A 324 13.20 10.88 -3.49
C ASP A 324 13.71 11.20 -4.90
N ALA A 325 14.91 10.72 -5.25
CA ALA A 325 15.45 10.90 -6.59
C ALA A 325 14.65 10.12 -7.65
N LEU A 326 14.25 8.87 -7.38
CA LEU A 326 13.39 8.09 -8.29
C LEU A 326 12.03 8.75 -8.53
N THR A 327 11.36 9.19 -7.47
CA THR A 327 10.04 9.83 -7.55
C THR A 327 10.10 11.21 -8.21
N ALA A 328 11.21 11.92 -8.06
CA ALA A 328 11.50 13.15 -8.80
C ALA A 328 11.84 12.92 -10.29
N GLY A 329 11.97 11.67 -10.73
CA GLY A 329 12.41 11.33 -12.09
C GLY A 329 13.88 11.66 -12.34
N ASP A 330 14.69 11.77 -11.29
CA ASP A 330 16.12 12.00 -11.40
C ASP A 330 16.83 10.71 -11.84
N LEU A 331 17.34 10.74 -13.07
CA LEU A 331 18.11 9.64 -13.65
C LEU A 331 19.41 9.37 -12.88
N SER A 332 19.84 10.26 -11.98
CA SER A 332 21.00 10.03 -11.11
C SER A 332 20.82 8.80 -10.22
N ALA A 333 19.61 8.54 -9.69
CA ALA A 333 19.31 7.34 -8.91
C ALA A 333 19.49 6.06 -9.72
N ILE A 334 19.01 6.07 -10.96
CA ILE A 334 19.23 4.96 -11.91
C ILE A 334 20.72 4.79 -12.18
N GLY A 335 21.46 5.90 -12.29
CA GLY A 335 22.92 5.90 -12.43
C GLY A 335 23.65 5.30 -11.22
N GLU A 336 23.23 5.63 -10.00
CA GLU A 336 23.78 5.05 -8.77
C GLU A 336 23.53 3.55 -8.69
N LEU A 337 22.31 3.11 -9.01
CA LEU A 337 21.92 1.70 -9.05
C LEU A 337 22.71 0.92 -10.10
N ALA A 338 22.82 1.46 -11.33
CA ALA A 338 23.64 0.88 -12.38
C ALA A 338 25.13 0.85 -11.98
N SER A 339 25.62 1.85 -11.25
CA SER A 339 27.01 1.90 -10.79
C SER A 339 27.30 0.88 -9.68
N GLY A 340 26.37 0.70 -8.75
CA GLY A 340 26.44 -0.34 -7.72
C GLY A 340 26.46 -1.73 -8.34
N LEU A 341 25.58 -1.96 -9.32
CA LEU A 341 25.51 -3.23 -10.03
C LEU A 341 26.73 -3.52 -10.88
N ALA A 342 27.24 -2.51 -11.60
CA ALA A 342 28.47 -2.62 -12.35
C ALA A 342 29.67 -2.90 -11.43
N ALA A 343 29.72 -2.27 -10.25
CA ALA A 343 30.76 -2.54 -9.26
C ALA A 343 30.70 -3.99 -8.77
N CYS A 344 29.49 -4.55 -8.59
CA CYS A 344 29.31 -5.93 -8.16
C CYS A 344 29.61 -6.97 -9.26
N GLN A 345 29.27 -6.72 -10.52
CA GLN A 345 29.56 -7.65 -11.62
C GLN A 345 31.03 -7.69 -12.05
N LEU A 346 31.77 -6.58 -11.88
CA LEU A 346 33.16 -6.49 -12.33
C LEU A 346 34.17 -7.10 -11.33
N GLY A 347 33.69 -7.64 -10.21
CA GLY A 347 34.48 -8.25 -9.16
C GLY A 347 35.24 -7.24 -8.28
N PRO A 348 35.82 -7.69 -7.15
CA PRO A 348 36.37 -6.83 -6.08
C PRO A 348 37.58 -5.95 -6.48
N GLY A 349 37.98 -5.94 -7.75
CA GLY A 349 39.07 -5.11 -8.28
C GLY A 349 38.62 -3.86 -9.05
N ALA A 350 37.31 -3.63 -9.23
CA ALA A 350 36.78 -2.63 -10.16
C ALA A 350 35.81 -1.62 -9.54
N ALA A 351 35.87 -1.39 -8.22
CA ALA A 351 35.06 -0.35 -7.59
C ALA A 351 35.43 1.04 -8.17
N PRO A 352 34.48 1.80 -8.73
CA PRO A 352 34.73 3.18 -9.12
C PRO A 352 35.04 4.00 -7.86
N ALA A 353 36.05 4.85 -7.92
CA ALA A 353 36.35 5.76 -6.81
C ALA A 353 35.15 6.70 -6.60
N ARG A 354 34.46 6.56 -5.46
CA ARG A 354 33.43 7.49 -4.96
C ARG A 354 34.02 8.89 -4.78
#